data_AF-A0A950UVG4-F1
#
_entry.id   AF-A0A950UVG4-F1
#
_cell.length_a   1.000
_cell.length_b   1.000
_cell.length_c   1.000
_cell.angle_alpha   90.00
_cell.angle_beta   90.00
_cell.angle_gamma   90.00
#
_symmetry.space_group_name_H-M   'P 1'
#
loop_
_entity.id
_entity.type
_entity.pdbx_description
1 polymer ?
#
loop_
_entity_poly.entity_id
_entity_poly.type
_entity_poly.pdbx_seq_one_letter_code
_entity_poly.pdbx_strand_id
1 'polypeptide(L)'
;MRTSTIARFAIALAAGGFPASCGSSSPPLPIEPASSAASAGSIVKPNRTAPLYQVLHVFRNVRLGENPLAPVIADSAGNLYGETFQGARRSRLGGCGTVFKLTLSGKTYVESTLHRFQNKPDGCEPEGGLTMDSTGAIYGATEFGGKEGLDGEGTIFKLTPAGTGYSYSVIYKFTGGADGAWPLGGLLIDASGVIYGATQSGAASACPGAFQGCGTVYTLSPAKSGYYTEKTLHAFQGGSDGVIPSAGLAMDSKGAIYGTTSLGGYGSIGNGTVYKLTPTRSGYSEQVIHAFSGSGDGNDPQASVVVERNGTLVGTTLYGGSIQLGGTVFALKPRGSKYSENILYNFTGNGQGSEPAAPVLDVSGVLYGTTSDGGVNPPCGNQCGTIFELKPTRSGYAHSVLYHMTGPGGWFPRAGVILTTALCMARRMRAAVASAAASCISSRLRT
;
A
#
# COMPACT_ATOMS: atom_id res chain seq x y z
N MET A 1 -7.05 36.14 6.41
CA MET A 1 -6.50 34.90 7.02
C MET A 1 -7.31 33.72 6.51
N ARG A 2 -6.76 32.90 5.61
CA ARG A 2 -7.43 31.71 5.10
C ARG A 2 -7.09 30.55 6.03
N THR A 3 -8.03 30.17 6.89
CA THR A 3 -7.99 28.91 7.63
C THR A 3 -7.93 27.76 6.63
N SER A 4 -6.83 27.00 6.62
CA SER A 4 -6.71 25.80 5.78
C SER A 4 -7.69 24.75 6.29
N THR A 5 -8.71 24.44 5.48
CA THR A 5 -9.63 23.34 5.71
C THR A 5 -8.86 22.05 5.46
N ILE A 6 -8.15 21.55 6.48
CA ILE A 6 -7.39 20.31 6.35
C ILE A 6 -8.33 19.12 6.39
N ALA A 7 -8.06 18.22 5.45
CA ALA A 7 -8.83 17.06 5.16
C ALA A 7 -8.95 16.10 6.36
N ARG A 8 -10.07 15.39 6.41
CA ARG A 8 -10.29 14.27 7.32
C ARG A 8 -9.46 13.08 6.79
N PHE A 9 -8.75 12.31 7.62
CA PHE A 9 -7.93 11.16 7.18
C PHE A 9 -8.48 9.81 7.72
N ALA A 10 -8.11 8.67 7.14
CA ALA A 10 -8.36 7.33 7.70
C ALA A 10 -7.16 6.40 7.49
N ILE A 11 -6.94 5.43 8.38
CA ILE A 11 -5.81 4.49 8.39
C ILE A 11 -6.31 3.12 8.88
N ALA A 12 -5.83 2.03 8.27
CA ALA A 12 -6.03 0.68 8.76
C ALA A 12 -4.88 0.23 9.69
N LEU A 13 -5.22 -0.50 10.75
CA LEU A 13 -4.29 -0.97 11.77
C LEU A 13 -4.48 -2.48 11.95
N ALA A 14 -3.39 -3.24 11.94
CA ALA A 14 -3.39 -4.67 12.23
C ALA A 14 -3.30 -4.96 13.74
N ALA A 15 -3.47 -6.23 14.11
CA ALA A 15 -3.33 -6.68 15.48
C ALA A 15 -2.59 -8.03 15.53
N GLY A 16 -1.32 -8.00 15.93
CA GLY A 16 -0.48 -9.18 16.15
C GLY A 16 0.84 -9.14 15.37
N GLY A 17 1.91 -9.65 15.99
CA GLY A 17 3.22 -9.79 15.35
C GLY A 17 3.26 -10.98 14.41
N PHE A 18 3.73 -10.76 13.19
CA PHE A 18 4.06 -11.85 12.26
C PHE A 18 5.46 -12.39 12.53
N PRO A 19 5.73 -13.68 12.28
CA PRO A 19 7.09 -14.14 12.13
C PRO A 19 7.70 -13.40 10.93
N ALA A 20 8.83 -12.74 11.14
CA ALA A 20 9.67 -12.24 10.06
C ALA A 20 10.05 -13.41 9.14
N SER A 21 9.37 -13.58 8.01
CA SER A 21 9.89 -14.39 6.91
C SER A 21 10.72 -13.50 6.00
N CYS A 22 11.89 -13.12 6.49
CA CYS A 22 13.04 -12.84 5.65
C CYS A 22 14.20 -13.64 6.25
N GLY A 23 14.71 -14.60 5.48
CA GLY A 23 15.59 -15.68 5.93
C GLY A 23 16.85 -15.25 6.69
N SER A 24 16.73 -15.10 8.01
CA SER A 24 17.86 -15.10 8.93
C SER A 24 17.59 -16.02 10.10
N SER A 25 18.53 -16.92 10.35
CA SER A 25 18.54 -17.84 11.47
C SER A 25 18.66 -17.05 12.78
N SER A 26 17.56 -16.90 13.51
CA SER A 26 17.55 -16.51 14.92
C SER A 26 16.40 -17.23 15.64
N PRO A 27 16.62 -17.68 16.90
CA PRO A 27 15.78 -18.70 17.53
C PRO A 27 14.38 -18.18 17.87
N PRO A 28 13.37 -19.07 17.89
CA PRO A 28 11.98 -18.71 18.14
C PRO A 28 11.81 -18.16 19.56
N LEU A 29 11.36 -16.90 19.68
CA LEU A 29 10.88 -16.38 20.94
C LEU A 29 9.48 -16.95 21.24
N PRO A 30 9.17 -17.26 22.50
CA PRO A 30 7.99 -18.04 22.87
C PRO A 30 6.69 -17.29 22.60
N ILE A 31 5.73 -18.01 22.03
CA ILE A 31 4.36 -17.56 21.81
C ILE A 31 3.64 -17.55 23.18
N GLU A 32 3.49 -16.37 23.76
CA GLU A 32 2.61 -16.16 24.92
C GLU A 32 1.13 -16.12 24.44
N PRO A 33 0.20 -16.79 25.15
CA PRO A 33 -1.21 -16.84 24.75
C PRO A 33 -1.91 -15.52 25.03
N ALA A 34 -2.40 -14.87 23.96
CA ALA A 34 -3.24 -13.67 24.07
C ALA A 34 -4.53 -13.97 24.85
N SER A 35 -4.66 -13.40 26.05
CA SER A 35 -5.91 -13.43 26.83
C SER A 35 -6.59 -12.06 26.83
N SER A 36 -7.92 -12.10 26.73
CA SER A 36 -8.91 -11.01 26.76
C SER A 36 -9.12 -10.20 25.45
N ALA A 37 -10.08 -10.67 24.65
CA ALA A 37 -10.71 -9.99 23.51
C ALA A 37 -9.73 -9.32 22.51
N ALA A 38 -8.84 -10.11 21.91
CA ALA A 38 -7.95 -9.66 20.84
C ALA A 38 -8.77 -9.04 19.69
N SER A 39 -8.65 -7.73 19.52
CA SER A 39 -9.09 -7.06 18.30
C SER A 39 -8.28 -7.63 17.14
N ALA A 40 -8.90 -7.90 16.00
CA ALA A 40 -8.27 -8.40 14.78
C ALA A 40 -7.78 -7.27 13.86
N GLY A 41 -7.79 -6.03 14.34
CA GLY A 41 -7.41 -4.80 13.64
C GLY A 41 -8.42 -3.67 13.85
N SER A 42 -8.08 -2.45 13.46
CA SER A 42 -8.97 -1.28 13.54
C SER A 42 -8.79 -0.32 12.37
N ILE A 43 -9.82 0.45 12.05
CA ILE A 43 -9.70 1.62 11.16
C ILE A 43 -9.87 2.87 12.01
N VAL A 44 -8.90 3.77 11.94
CA VAL A 44 -8.87 4.99 12.74
C VAL A 44 -8.84 6.22 11.86
N LYS A 45 -9.39 7.31 12.38
CA LYS A 45 -9.32 8.64 11.80
C LYS A 45 -8.61 9.58 12.77
N PRO A 46 -7.47 10.17 12.42
CA PRO A 46 -6.81 11.18 13.25
C PRO A 46 -7.67 12.44 13.44
N ASN A 47 -7.58 13.07 14.61
CA ASN A 47 -8.21 14.34 14.98
C ASN A 47 -7.15 15.35 15.45
N ARG A 48 -7.48 16.64 15.36
CA ARG A 48 -6.59 17.75 15.81
C ARG A 48 -6.74 18.13 17.27
N THR A 49 -7.84 17.74 17.88
CA THR A 49 -8.22 18.09 19.23
C THR A 49 -8.62 16.82 19.95
N ALA A 50 -8.46 16.79 21.28
CA ALA A 50 -8.84 15.63 22.07
C ALA A 50 -10.32 15.22 21.80
N PRO A 51 -10.61 13.91 21.61
CA PRO A 51 -9.64 12.82 21.48
C PRO A 51 -8.89 12.91 20.14
N LEU A 52 -7.56 12.76 20.16
CA LEU A 52 -6.65 12.94 18.99
C LEU A 52 -6.89 11.94 17.83
N TYR A 53 -7.86 11.05 17.97
CA TYR A 53 -8.34 10.16 16.93
C TYR A 53 -9.78 9.72 17.22
N GLN A 54 -10.42 9.19 16.18
CA GLN A 54 -11.72 8.54 16.22
C GLN A 54 -11.54 7.13 15.65
N VAL A 55 -11.84 6.10 16.43
CA VAL A 55 -11.95 4.75 15.91
C VAL A 55 -13.21 4.69 15.02
N LEU A 56 -13.02 4.38 13.74
CA LEU A 56 -14.10 4.25 12.76
C LEU A 56 -14.69 2.84 12.80
N HIS A 57 -13.83 1.82 12.93
CA HIS A 57 -14.23 0.42 12.99
C HIS A 57 -13.20 -0.40 13.77
N VAL A 58 -13.64 -1.47 14.42
CA VAL A 58 -12.77 -2.47 15.07
C VAL A 58 -13.19 -3.83 14.56
N PHE A 59 -12.26 -4.58 13.98
CA PHE A 59 -12.49 -5.96 13.60
C PHE A 59 -12.49 -6.82 14.86
N ARG A 60 -13.67 -7.30 15.26
CA ARG A 60 -13.83 -8.09 16.51
C ARG A 60 -14.10 -9.56 16.26
N ASN A 61 -14.44 -9.92 15.03
CA ASN A 61 -14.80 -11.27 14.66
C ASN A 61 -13.78 -11.78 13.65
N VAL A 62 -12.87 -12.62 14.11
CA VAL A 62 -11.89 -13.37 13.30
C VAL A 62 -12.52 -14.11 12.12
N ARG A 63 -13.82 -14.46 12.24
CA ARG A 63 -14.58 -15.03 11.12
C ARG A 63 -14.96 -14.00 10.07
N LEU A 64 -14.71 -12.71 10.22
CA LEU A 64 -14.94 -11.70 9.19
C LEU A 64 -13.64 -11.25 8.52
N GLY A 65 -12.48 -11.71 9.00
CA GLY A 65 -11.17 -11.28 8.54
C GLY A 65 -10.35 -10.70 9.68
N GLU A 66 -9.03 -10.73 9.53
CA GLU A 66 -8.02 -10.28 10.48
C GLU A 66 -6.87 -9.57 9.74
N ASN A 67 -6.24 -8.61 10.41
CA ASN A 67 -5.06 -7.89 9.94
C ASN A 67 -5.30 -7.13 8.62
N PRO A 68 -6.06 -6.02 8.64
CA PRO A 68 -6.11 -5.12 7.50
C PRO A 68 -4.77 -4.36 7.38
N LEU A 69 -3.87 -4.85 6.53
CA LEU A 69 -2.50 -4.34 6.39
C LEU A 69 -2.39 -3.18 5.40
N ALA A 70 -3.30 -3.11 4.42
CA ALA A 70 -3.29 -2.09 3.38
C ALA A 70 -4.17 -0.86 3.71
N PRO A 71 -3.90 0.31 3.12
CA PRO A 71 -4.82 1.44 3.18
C PRO A 71 -6.19 1.09 2.60
N VAL A 72 -7.25 1.60 3.24
CA VAL A 72 -8.60 1.52 2.65
C VAL A 72 -8.77 2.54 1.53
N ILE A 73 -9.57 2.20 0.52
CA ILE A 73 -10.03 3.15 -0.49
C ILE A 73 -11.45 3.63 -0.16
N ALA A 74 -11.78 4.84 -0.61
CA ALA A 74 -13.09 5.44 -0.38
C ALA A 74 -13.82 5.71 -1.69
N ASP A 75 -15.12 5.42 -1.74
CA ASP A 75 -15.97 5.87 -2.84
C ASP A 75 -16.44 7.32 -2.64
N SER A 76 -17.22 7.85 -3.59
CA SER A 76 -17.79 9.21 -3.48
C SER A 76 -18.91 9.35 -2.44
N ALA A 77 -19.44 8.24 -1.91
CA ALA A 77 -20.55 8.21 -0.98
C ALA A 77 -20.12 8.19 0.50
N GLY A 78 -18.87 7.83 0.79
CA GLY A 78 -18.35 7.73 2.16
C GLY A 78 -18.03 6.32 2.58
N ASN A 79 -18.25 5.35 1.69
CA ASN A 79 -17.97 3.96 1.98
C ASN A 79 -16.47 3.72 1.89
N LEU A 80 -15.94 2.96 2.83
CA LEU A 80 -14.54 2.53 2.84
C LEU A 80 -14.48 1.07 2.41
N TYR A 81 -13.49 0.73 1.62
CA TYR A 81 -13.26 -0.62 1.12
C TYR A 81 -11.84 -1.01 1.46
N GLY A 82 -11.66 -2.24 1.91
CA GLY A 82 -10.35 -2.75 2.23
C GLY A 82 -10.35 -4.26 2.22
N GLU A 83 -9.19 -4.80 2.55
CA GLU A 83 -8.95 -6.22 2.64
C GLU A 83 -8.34 -6.59 3.99
N THR A 84 -8.49 -7.85 4.35
CA THR A 84 -7.89 -8.44 5.54
C THR A 84 -6.96 -9.56 5.10
N PHE A 85 -5.72 -9.55 5.57
CA PHE A 85 -4.67 -10.51 5.20
C PHE A 85 -5.07 -11.95 5.54
N GLN A 86 -5.55 -12.19 6.76
CA GLN A 86 -5.95 -13.52 7.24
C GLN A 86 -7.37 -13.52 7.78
N GLY A 87 -7.81 -14.67 8.30
CA GLY A 87 -9.13 -14.85 8.90
C GLY A 87 -10.19 -15.36 7.91
N ALA A 88 -11.44 -15.46 8.36
CA ALA A 88 -12.58 -16.04 7.62
C ALA A 88 -12.70 -17.59 7.56
N ARG A 89 -12.34 -18.29 8.64
CA ARG A 89 -12.38 -19.77 8.78
C ARG A 89 -13.63 -20.47 8.22
N ARG A 90 -13.40 -21.44 7.32
CA ARG A 90 -14.25 -22.64 7.13
C ARG A 90 -13.49 -23.98 7.25
N SER A 91 -12.16 -23.99 7.41
CA SER A 91 -11.36 -25.22 7.52
C SER A 91 -10.36 -25.16 8.68
N ARG A 92 -9.76 -26.31 9.03
CA ARG A 92 -8.79 -26.48 10.12
C ARG A 92 -7.42 -25.83 9.86
N LEU A 93 -7.22 -25.14 8.73
CA LEU A 93 -5.92 -24.61 8.27
C LEU A 93 -5.81 -23.07 8.27
N GLY A 94 -6.69 -22.34 8.98
CA GLY A 94 -6.73 -20.87 8.91
C GLY A 94 -7.68 -20.37 7.82
N GLY A 95 -7.86 -19.06 7.68
CA GLY A 95 -8.71 -18.47 6.63
C GLY A 95 -7.91 -17.50 5.77
N CYS A 96 -8.32 -17.36 4.50
CA CYS A 96 -7.56 -16.71 3.43
C CYS A 96 -7.79 -15.21 3.25
N GLY A 97 -8.43 -14.57 4.23
CA GLY A 97 -8.74 -13.15 4.16
C GLY A 97 -10.09 -12.84 3.51
N THR A 98 -10.41 -11.55 3.45
CA THR A 98 -11.67 -11.03 2.92
C THR A 98 -11.47 -9.69 2.23
N VAL A 99 -12.42 -9.35 1.35
CA VAL A 99 -12.66 -7.96 0.95
C VAL A 99 -13.89 -7.48 1.71
N PHE A 100 -13.78 -6.35 2.40
CA PHE A 100 -14.87 -5.75 3.15
C PHE A 100 -15.26 -4.38 2.62
N LYS A 101 -16.49 -3.97 2.94
CA LYS A 101 -17.01 -2.63 2.78
C LYS A 101 -17.51 -2.13 4.13
N LEU A 102 -17.12 -0.92 4.50
CA LEU A 102 -17.65 -0.17 5.63
C LEU A 102 -18.58 0.92 5.12
N THR A 103 -19.85 0.83 5.49
CA THR A 103 -20.87 1.85 5.15
C THR A 103 -21.16 2.69 6.39
N LEU A 104 -21.17 4.01 6.24
CA LEU A 104 -21.52 4.89 7.35
C LEU A 104 -23.03 4.83 7.61
N SER A 105 -23.42 4.32 8.78
CA SER A 105 -24.81 4.30 9.26
C SER A 105 -24.91 5.14 10.53
N GLY A 106 -25.48 6.35 10.41
CA GLY A 106 -25.48 7.33 11.48
C GLY A 106 -24.07 7.84 11.79
N LYS A 107 -23.54 7.52 12.98
CA LYS A 107 -22.19 7.90 13.44
C LYS A 107 -21.17 6.75 13.43
N THR A 108 -21.59 5.55 13.04
CA THR A 108 -20.80 4.32 13.11
C THR A 108 -20.68 3.68 11.74
N TYR A 109 -19.54 3.05 11.47
CA TYR A 109 -19.41 2.22 10.28
C TYR A 109 -20.00 0.84 10.54
N VAL A 110 -20.69 0.31 9.53
CA VAL A 110 -21.21 -1.05 9.50
C VAL A 110 -20.42 -1.83 8.46
N GLU A 111 -19.83 -2.93 8.89
CA GLU A 111 -19.05 -3.84 8.05
C GLU A 111 -19.95 -4.80 7.27
N SER A 112 -19.66 -4.96 5.99
CA SER A 112 -20.18 -6.02 5.14
C SER A 112 -19.03 -6.69 4.40
N THR A 113 -18.95 -8.01 4.46
CA THR A 113 -18.02 -8.78 3.63
C THR A 113 -18.51 -8.80 2.17
N LEU A 114 -17.69 -8.29 1.25
CA LEU A 114 -17.93 -8.34 -0.20
C LEU A 114 -17.45 -9.66 -0.80
N HIS A 115 -16.31 -10.15 -0.33
CA HIS A 115 -15.76 -11.43 -0.78
C HIS A 115 -14.98 -12.11 0.34
N ARG A 116 -14.92 -13.43 0.26
CA ARG A 116 -14.21 -14.28 1.21
C ARG A 116 -13.40 -15.28 0.43
N PHE A 117 -12.09 -15.17 0.56
CA PHE A 117 -11.12 -15.99 -0.12
C PHE A 117 -11.13 -17.42 0.44
N GLN A 118 -10.92 -18.39 -0.42
CA GLN A 118 -10.98 -19.82 -0.14
C GLN A 118 -9.68 -20.55 -0.55
N ASN A 119 -8.65 -19.80 -0.96
CA ASN A 119 -7.47 -20.26 -1.69
C ASN A 119 -7.80 -20.83 -3.09
N LYS A 120 -8.63 -21.89 -3.13
CA LYS A 120 -9.04 -22.57 -4.35
C LYS A 120 -10.52 -22.31 -4.63
N PRO A 121 -10.91 -21.92 -5.86
CA PRO A 121 -10.08 -21.64 -7.04
C PRO A 121 -9.58 -20.18 -7.13
N ASP A 122 -9.71 -19.42 -6.04
CA ASP A 122 -9.49 -17.98 -5.95
C ASP A 122 -8.04 -17.63 -5.60
N GLY A 123 -7.79 -17.08 -4.42
CA GLY A 123 -6.50 -16.59 -3.94
C GLY A 123 -6.49 -16.61 -2.41
N CYS A 124 -5.37 -16.27 -1.80
CA CYS A 124 -5.21 -16.22 -0.35
C CYS A 124 -4.25 -15.07 0.03
N GLU A 125 -4.46 -14.47 1.19
CA GLU A 125 -3.57 -13.43 1.74
C GLU A 125 -3.50 -12.17 0.86
N PRO A 126 -4.61 -11.42 0.74
CA PRO A 126 -4.60 -10.11 0.08
C PRO A 126 -3.92 -9.05 0.97
N GLU A 127 -2.87 -8.41 0.45
CA GLU A 127 -2.07 -7.39 1.19
C GLU A 127 -1.79 -6.10 0.42
N GLY A 128 -1.78 -6.11 -0.93
CA GLY A 128 -1.30 -4.98 -1.72
C GLY A 128 -2.17 -3.72 -1.71
N GLY A 129 -3.38 -3.82 -1.16
CA GLY A 129 -4.39 -2.79 -1.20
C GLY A 129 -5.27 -2.87 -2.43
N LEU A 130 -6.42 -2.20 -2.31
CA LEU A 130 -7.43 -2.17 -3.35
C LEU A 130 -7.25 -0.94 -4.24
N THR A 131 -7.58 -1.07 -5.53
CA THR A 131 -7.75 0.04 -6.46
C THR A 131 -9.18 0.03 -7.00
N MET A 132 -9.76 1.21 -7.25
CA MET A 132 -11.11 1.34 -7.80
C MET A 132 -11.09 2.17 -9.08
N ASP A 133 -11.74 1.67 -10.13
CA ASP A 133 -11.91 2.41 -11.37
C ASP A 133 -13.11 3.37 -11.33
N SER A 134 -13.29 4.15 -12.39
CA SER A 134 -14.38 5.13 -12.50
C SER A 134 -15.78 4.52 -12.55
N THR A 135 -15.89 3.21 -12.83
CA THR A 135 -17.16 2.47 -12.82
C THR A 135 -17.52 1.97 -11.42
N GLY A 136 -16.59 2.08 -10.47
CA GLY A 136 -16.73 1.55 -9.12
C GLY A 136 -16.34 0.07 -9.01
N ALA A 137 -15.74 -0.52 -10.04
CA ALA A 137 -15.16 -1.85 -9.94
C ALA A 137 -13.87 -1.78 -9.14
N ILE A 138 -13.68 -2.78 -8.27
CA ILE A 138 -12.58 -2.87 -7.32
C ILE A 138 -11.65 -3.99 -7.77
N TYR A 139 -10.36 -3.71 -7.75
CA TYR A 139 -9.30 -4.62 -8.12
C TYR A 139 -8.36 -4.78 -6.94
N GLY A 140 -7.78 -5.96 -6.82
CA GLY A 140 -6.75 -6.26 -5.83
C GLY A 140 -5.98 -7.51 -6.22
N ALA A 141 -4.98 -7.82 -5.41
CA ALA A 141 -4.11 -8.96 -5.61
C ALA A 141 -4.10 -9.86 -4.38
N THR A 142 -3.87 -11.15 -4.58
CA THR A 142 -3.61 -12.11 -3.51
C THR A 142 -2.20 -12.65 -3.65
N GLU A 143 -1.47 -12.74 -2.54
CA GLU A 143 -0.10 -13.25 -2.53
C GLU A 143 -0.05 -14.70 -3.02
N PHE A 144 -0.96 -15.53 -2.49
CA PHE A 144 -1.01 -16.96 -2.78
C PHE A 144 -2.30 -17.39 -3.49
N GLY A 145 -2.33 -18.65 -3.90
CA GLY A 145 -3.51 -19.33 -4.45
C GLY A 145 -3.62 -19.26 -5.97
N GLY A 146 -4.80 -19.55 -6.52
CA GLY A 146 -5.06 -19.57 -7.96
C GLY A 146 -4.80 -20.91 -8.67
N LYS A 147 -3.82 -21.70 -8.22
CA LYS A 147 -3.48 -23.04 -8.75
C LYS A 147 -3.74 -24.15 -7.71
N GLU A 148 -3.68 -25.41 -8.13
CA GLU A 148 -3.70 -26.56 -7.24
C GLU A 148 -2.53 -26.55 -6.24
N GLY A 149 -2.80 -26.22 -4.97
CA GLY A 149 -1.88 -26.30 -3.83
C GLY A 149 -2.28 -25.28 -2.77
N LEU A 150 -1.61 -25.26 -1.61
CA LEU A 150 -1.60 -24.06 -0.76
C LEU A 150 -0.55 -23.04 -1.27
N ASP A 151 0.39 -23.50 -2.11
CA ASP A 151 1.54 -22.76 -2.64
C ASP A 151 1.28 -22.14 -4.03
N GLY A 152 0.06 -21.63 -4.26
CA GLY A 152 -0.23 -20.96 -5.53
C GLY A 152 0.52 -19.62 -5.66
N GLU A 153 0.80 -19.18 -6.87
CA GLU A 153 1.70 -18.04 -7.17
C GLU A 153 1.01 -16.66 -7.09
N GLY A 154 -0.26 -16.66 -6.68
CA GLY A 154 -1.07 -15.46 -6.52
C GLY A 154 -2.02 -15.18 -7.68
N THR A 155 -2.98 -14.28 -7.42
CA THR A 155 -4.01 -13.91 -8.41
C THR A 155 -4.29 -12.42 -8.41
N ILE A 156 -4.80 -11.92 -9.53
CA ILE A 156 -5.47 -10.61 -9.59
C ILE A 156 -6.97 -10.85 -9.69
N PHE A 157 -7.72 -10.19 -8.82
CA PHE A 157 -9.17 -10.29 -8.77
C PHE A 157 -9.86 -8.97 -9.11
N LYS A 158 -11.13 -9.09 -9.49
CA LYS A 158 -12.04 -7.97 -9.77
C LYS A 158 -13.37 -8.20 -9.08
N LEU A 159 -13.88 -7.17 -8.43
CA LEU A 159 -15.23 -7.05 -7.90
C LEU A 159 -15.99 -6.02 -8.76
N THR A 160 -16.95 -6.49 -9.54
CA THR A 160 -17.76 -5.62 -10.40
C THR A 160 -19.09 -5.30 -9.71
N PRO A 161 -19.53 -4.03 -9.64
CA PRO A 161 -20.84 -3.69 -9.10
C PRO A 161 -21.96 -4.50 -9.77
N ALA A 162 -22.79 -5.15 -8.98
CA ALA A 162 -23.89 -6.00 -9.44
C ALA A 162 -25.10 -5.86 -8.51
N GLY A 163 -26.13 -5.13 -8.96
CA GLY A 163 -27.29 -4.80 -8.13
C GLY A 163 -26.89 -4.00 -6.89
N THR A 164 -27.23 -4.51 -5.70
CA THR A 164 -26.84 -3.91 -4.41
C THR A 164 -25.49 -4.38 -3.88
N GLY A 165 -24.79 -5.26 -4.60
CA GLY A 165 -23.54 -5.89 -4.17
C GLY A 165 -22.47 -5.87 -5.26
N TYR A 166 -21.60 -6.88 -5.21
CA TYR A 166 -20.50 -7.06 -6.15
C TYR A 166 -20.45 -8.51 -6.64
N SER A 167 -20.08 -8.69 -7.91
CA SER A 167 -19.71 -9.98 -8.49
C SER A 167 -18.20 -10.11 -8.47
N TYR A 168 -17.70 -11.20 -7.89
CA TYR A 168 -16.27 -11.52 -7.84
C TYR A 168 -15.82 -12.33 -9.05
N SER A 169 -14.62 -12.05 -9.55
CA SER A 169 -13.94 -12.84 -10.58
C SER A 169 -12.43 -12.78 -10.40
N VAL A 170 -11.75 -13.91 -10.58
CA VAL A 170 -10.30 -13.92 -10.82
C VAL A 170 -10.07 -13.56 -12.29
N ILE A 171 -9.30 -12.50 -12.53
CA ILE A 171 -9.03 -11.99 -13.89
C ILE A 171 -7.67 -12.42 -14.42
N TYR A 172 -6.74 -12.79 -13.53
CA TYR A 172 -5.43 -13.33 -13.87
C TYR A 172 -4.89 -14.24 -12.76
N LYS A 173 -4.11 -15.25 -13.15
CA LYS A 173 -3.45 -16.22 -12.27
C LYS A 173 -1.99 -16.33 -12.68
N PHE A 174 -1.09 -16.06 -11.75
CA PHE A 174 0.35 -16.16 -11.99
C PHE A 174 0.80 -17.61 -12.08
N THR A 175 1.85 -17.86 -12.86
CA THR A 175 2.43 -19.20 -13.01
C THR A 175 3.72 -19.40 -12.23
N GLY A 176 4.31 -18.34 -11.67
CA GLY A 176 5.60 -18.36 -10.99
C GLY A 176 6.80 -18.44 -11.94
N GLY A 177 6.53 -18.58 -13.24
CA GLY A 177 7.53 -18.58 -14.30
C GLY A 177 7.81 -17.17 -14.80
N ALA A 178 7.77 -17.00 -16.12
CA ALA A 178 8.09 -15.74 -16.79
C ALA A 178 7.20 -14.56 -16.39
N ASP A 179 5.98 -14.83 -15.94
CA ASP A 179 4.98 -13.85 -15.53
C ASP A 179 5.06 -13.43 -14.06
N GLY A 180 5.92 -14.09 -13.26
CA GLY A 180 6.15 -13.74 -11.87
C GLY A 180 5.31 -14.52 -10.85
N ALA A 181 5.55 -14.25 -9.56
CA ALA A 181 4.85 -14.80 -8.40
C ALA A 181 4.77 -13.81 -7.23
N TRP A 182 3.75 -13.95 -6.38
CA TRP A 182 3.51 -13.18 -5.17
C TRP A 182 3.32 -11.68 -5.46
N PRO A 183 2.17 -11.30 -6.07
CA PRO A 183 1.84 -9.92 -6.40
C PRO A 183 1.42 -9.14 -5.13
N LEU A 184 2.38 -8.79 -4.27
CA LEU A 184 2.14 -8.11 -2.99
C LEU A 184 1.98 -6.59 -3.10
N GLY A 185 2.40 -5.98 -4.21
CA GLY A 185 2.32 -4.52 -4.40
C GLY A 185 0.92 -4.04 -4.83
N GLY A 186 0.55 -2.84 -4.40
CA GLY A 186 -0.68 -2.18 -4.84
C GLY A 186 -0.75 -1.94 -6.36
N LEU A 187 -1.97 -2.07 -6.89
CA LEU A 187 -2.23 -1.97 -8.32
C LEU A 187 -2.48 -0.53 -8.77
N LEU A 188 -1.92 -0.16 -9.91
CA LEU A 188 -2.33 1.03 -10.66
C LEU A 188 -3.27 0.62 -11.79
N ILE A 189 -4.27 1.44 -12.08
CA ILE A 189 -5.16 1.26 -13.23
C ILE A 189 -5.22 2.56 -14.04
N ASP A 190 -5.04 2.45 -15.36
CA ASP A 190 -5.20 3.59 -16.25
C ASP A 190 -6.65 3.78 -16.71
N ALA A 191 -6.91 4.86 -17.43
CA ALA A 191 -8.25 5.19 -17.92
C ALA A 191 -8.80 4.19 -18.96
N SER A 192 -7.95 3.36 -19.56
CA SER A 192 -8.33 2.30 -20.49
C SER A 192 -8.59 0.96 -19.80
N GLY A 193 -8.33 0.88 -18.49
CA GLY A 193 -8.48 -0.32 -17.69
C GLY A 193 -7.26 -1.24 -17.72
N VAL A 194 -6.11 -0.77 -18.23
CA VAL A 194 -4.85 -1.51 -18.10
C VAL A 194 -4.38 -1.41 -16.65
N ILE A 195 -4.08 -2.57 -16.07
CA ILE A 195 -3.57 -2.69 -14.71
C ILE A 195 -2.06 -2.81 -14.77
N TYR A 196 -1.36 -2.15 -13.86
CA TYR A 196 0.08 -2.25 -13.67
C TYR A 196 0.35 -2.74 -12.26
N GLY A 197 1.29 -3.66 -12.13
CA GLY A 197 1.69 -4.22 -10.84
C GLY A 197 3.10 -4.79 -10.90
N ALA A 198 3.53 -5.30 -9.76
CA ALA A 198 4.82 -5.97 -9.62
C ALA A 198 4.66 -7.29 -8.88
N THR A 199 5.58 -8.22 -9.13
CA THR A 199 5.68 -9.52 -8.45
C THR A 199 7.00 -9.59 -7.70
N GLN A 200 7.00 -10.18 -6.50
CA GLN A 200 8.22 -10.30 -5.70
C GLN A 200 9.18 -11.38 -6.23
N SER A 201 8.64 -12.39 -6.91
CA SER A 201 9.37 -13.55 -7.39
C SER A 201 9.05 -13.85 -8.86
N GLY A 202 9.75 -14.83 -9.42
CA GLY A 202 9.65 -15.29 -10.81
C GLY A 202 10.52 -14.52 -11.82
N ALA A 203 10.24 -14.78 -13.10
CA ALA A 203 10.93 -14.36 -14.32
C ALA A 203 12.39 -14.78 -14.53
N ALA A 204 13.28 -14.56 -13.57
CA ALA A 204 14.70 -14.92 -13.68
C ALA A 204 14.97 -16.33 -13.14
N SER A 205 15.76 -17.15 -13.86
CA SER A 205 16.13 -18.50 -13.40
C SER A 205 17.24 -18.51 -12.34
N ALA A 206 17.92 -17.38 -12.11
CA ALA A 206 18.95 -17.24 -11.10
C ALA A 206 18.87 -15.86 -10.42
N CYS A 207 18.26 -15.82 -9.24
CA CYS A 207 18.33 -14.67 -8.34
C CYS A 207 19.38 -14.92 -7.25
N PRO A 208 20.11 -13.90 -6.75
CA PRO A 208 20.95 -14.05 -5.57
C PRO A 208 20.11 -14.38 -4.33
N GLY A 209 20.55 -15.36 -3.52
CA GLY A 209 19.73 -15.91 -2.44
C GLY A 209 18.74 -16.94 -2.98
N ALA A 210 18.23 -17.86 -2.15
CA ALA A 210 17.47 -19.04 -2.58
C ALA A 210 16.06 -18.76 -3.17
N PHE A 211 15.86 -17.62 -3.84
CA PHE A 211 14.59 -17.18 -4.42
C PHE A 211 14.39 -17.78 -5.81
N GLN A 212 13.14 -18.12 -6.14
CA GLN A 212 12.73 -18.59 -7.46
C GLN A 212 12.53 -17.40 -8.42
N GLY A 213 13.58 -16.61 -8.62
CA GLY A 213 13.57 -15.40 -9.43
C GLY A 213 13.53 -14.10 -8.62
N CYS A 214 13.78 -12.97 -9.28
CA CYS A 214 13.93 -11.67 -8.62
C CYS A 214 12.70 -10.76 -8.72
N GLY A 215 11.64 -11.21 -9.39
CA GLY A 215 10.41 -10.45 -9.56
C GLY A 215 10.27 -9.75 -10.90
N THR A 216 9.09 -9.18 -11.13
CA THR A 216 8.73 -8.50 -12.38
C THR A 216 7.97 -7.20 -12.13
N VAL A 217 7.93 -6.35 -13.16
CA VAL A 217 6.87 -5.35 -13.35
C VAL A 217 6.08 -5.77 -14.58
N TYR A 218 4.75 -5.79 -14.49
CA TYR A 218 3.87 -6.28 -15.53
C TYR A 218 2.71 -5.32 -15.83
N THR A 219 2.05 -5.58 -16.96
CA THR A 219 0.73 -5.04 -17.28
C THR A 219 -0.28 -6.15 -17.48
N LEU A 220 -1.52 -5.90 -17.11
CA LEU A 220 -2.68 -6.72 -17.48
C LEU A 220 -3.62 -5.86 -18.32
N SER A 221 -3.85 -6.25 -19.57
CA SER A 221 -4.78 -5.54 -20.47
C SER A 221 -6.10 -6.30 -20.58
N PRO A 222 -7.27 -5.62 -20.54
CA PRO A 222 -8.56 -6.27 -20.73
C PRO A 222 -8.64 -7.00 -22.09
N ALA A 223 -8.99 -8.28 -22.08
CA ALA A 223 -9.24 -9.05 -23.30
C ALA A 223 -10.75 -9.23 -23.55
N LYS A 224 -11.13 -9.50 -24.81
CA LYS A 224 -12.53 -9.73 -25.21
C LYS A 224 -13.19 -10.91 -24.48
N SER A 225 -12.41 -11.85 -23.95
CA SER A 225 -12.87 -13.01 -23.20
C SER A 225 -13.37 -12.67 -21.78
N GLY A 226 -13.13 -11.44 -21.30
CA GLY A 226 -13.36 -11.05 -19.90
C GLY A 226 -12.19 -11.37 -18.97
N TYR A 227 -11.20 -12.12 -19.44
CA TYR A 227 -9.89 -12.28 -18.79
C TYR A 227 -8.93 -11.17 -19.21
N TYR A 228 -7.80 -11.08 -18.53
CA TYR A 228 -6.76 -10.11 -18.86
C TYR A 228 -5.55 -10.82 -19.47
N THR A 229 -4.88 -10.13 -20.39
CA THR A 229 -3.63 -10.59 -20.99
C THR A 229 -2.47 -9.93 -20.28
N GLU A 230 -1.54 -10.74 -19.77
CA GLU A 230 -0.31 -10.26 -19.16
C GLU A 230 0.73 -9.88 -20.21
N LYS A 231 1.51 -8.87 -19.85
CA LYS A 231 2.76 -8.54 -20.52
C LYS A 231 3.77 -8.02 -19.50
N THR A 232 4.89 -8.71 -19.42
CA THR A 232 6.01 -8.29 -18.58
C THR A 232 6.67 -7.04 -19.18
N LEU A 233 6.80 -6.00 -18.37
CA LEU A 233 7.50 -4.76 -18.74
C LEU A 233 8.98 -4.81 -18.38
N HIS A 234 9.31 -5.44 -17.26
CA HIS A 234 10.66 -5.65 -16.80
C HIS A 234 10.75 -6.90 -15.93
N ALA A 235 11.83 -7.66 -16.08
CA ALA A 235 12.17 -8.82 -15.26
C ALA A 235 13.51 -8.52 -14.59
N PHE A 236 13.50 -8.44 -13.27
CA PHE A 236 14.70 -8.13 -12.49
C PHE A 236 15.68 -9.31 -12.57
N GLN A 237 16.97 -9.01 -12.72
CA GLN A 237 18.04 -10.01 -12.76
C GLN A 237 18.76 -10.15 -11.42
N GLY A 238 18.53 -9.21 -10.50
CA GLY A 238 19.20 -9.14 -9.22
C GLY A 238 20.55 -8.44 -9.30
N GLY A 239 21.22 -8.35 -8.15
CA GLY A 239 22.44 -7.55 -8.05
C GLY A 239 22.14 -6.07 -8.24
N SER A 240 22.55 -5.47 -9.36
CA SER A 240 22.49 -4.01 -9.54
C SER A 240 21.12 -3.45 -9.91
N ASP A 241 20.24 -4.23 -10.52
CA ASP A 241 18.90 -3.77 -10.96
C ASP A 241 17.80 -3.95 -9.89
N GLY A 242 18.09 -4.69 -8.81
CA GLY A 242 17.19 -4.86 -7.67
C GLY A 242 16.62 -6.28 -7.53
N VAL A 243 16.15 -6.61 -6.34
CA VAL A 243 15.56 -7.91 -5.98
C VAL A 243 14.33 -7.69 -5.11
N ILE A 244 13.25 -8.45 -5.35
CA ILE A 244 11.98 -8.39 -4.62
C ILE A 244 11.33 -6.99 -4.73
N PRO A 245 10.68 -6.68 -5.86
CA PRO A 245 9.76 -5.56 -5.98
C PRO A 245 8.57 -5.76 -5.04
N SER A 246 8.62 -5.17 -3.85
CA SER A 246 7.67 -5.43 -2.76
C SER A 246 6.54 -4.41 -2.67
N ALA A 247 6.70 -3.24 -3.28
CA ALA A 247 5.80 -2.12 -3.15
C ALA A 247 4.83 -1.96 -4.32
N GLY A 248 3.75 -1.20 -4.09
CA GLY A 248 2.94 -0.65 -5.17
C GLY A 248 3.75 0.26 -6.10
N LEU A 249 3.24 0.48 -7.32
CA LEU A 249 3.88 1.32 -8.31
C LEU A 249 3.39 2.77 -8.21
N ALA A 250 4.21 3.71 -8.67
CA ALA A 250 3.81 5.08 -8.95
C ALA A 250 4.02 5.40 -10.43
N MET A 251 3.20 6.29 -10.99
CA MET A 251 3.28 6.65 -12.40
C MET A 251 3.19 8.16 -12.58
N ASP A 252 4.07 8.72 -13.42
CA ASP A 252 3.98 10.14 -13.79
C ASP A 252 2.99 10.37 -14.95
N SER A 253 2.71 11.64 -15.26
CA SER A 253 1.80 12.01 -16.35
C SER A 253 2.31 11.65 -17.76
N LYS A 254 3.55 11.19 -17.89
CA LYS A 254 4.17 10.75 -19.15
C LYS A 254 4.17 9.22 -19.27
N GLY A 255 3.64 8.51 -18.28
CA GLY A 255 3.61 7.05 -18.24
C GLY A 255 4.91 6.42 -17.76
N ALA A 256 5.86 7.18 -17.21
CA ALA A 256 7.00 6.58 -16.54
C ALA A 256 6.55 5.97 -15.21
N ILE A 257 6.97 4.72 -14.98
CA ILE A 257 6.63 3.94 -13.79
C ILE A 257 7.82 3.99 -12.84
N TYR A 258 7.54 4.14 -11.56
CA TYR A 258 8.51 4.18 -10.49
C TYR A 258 8.13 3.14 -9.45
N GLY A 259 9.12 2.48 -8.88
CA GLY A 259 8.93 1.50 -7.83
C GLY A 259 10.19 1.30 -7.02
N THR A 260 10.09 0.43 -6.02
CA THR A 260 11.20 0.07 -5.14
C THR A 260 11.43 -1.44 -5.17
N THR A 261 12.67 -1.84 -4.90
CA THR A 261 13.02 -3.23 -4.58
C THR A 261 13.57 -3.28 -3.17
N SER A 262 13.15 -4.25 -2.35
CA SER A 262 13.62 -4.34 -0.95
C SER A 262 15.10 -4.69 -0.85
N LEU A 263 15.63 -5.43 -1.84
CA LEU A 263 17.02 -5.86 -1.92
C LEU A 263 17.65 -5.45 -3.26
N GLY A 264 18.95 -5.71 -3.39
CA GLY A 264 19.78 -5.35 -4.55
C GLY A 264 20.35 -3.93 -4.48
N GLY A 265 20.86 -3.45 -5.61
CA GLY A 265 21.59 -2.18 -5.75
C GLY A 265 23.10 -2.33 -5.60
N TYR A 266 23.58 -2.57 -4.37
CA TYR A 266 25.02 -2.70 -4.06
C TYR A 266 25.39 -4.06 -3.46
N GLY A 267 26.49 -4.66 -3.92
CA GLY A 267 26.98 -5.93 -3.35
C GLY A 267 26.13 -7.16 -3.73
N SER A 268 26.33 -8.28 -3.03
CA SER A 268 25.74 -9.57 -3.39
C SER A 268 24.27 -9.75 -2.98
N ILE A 269 23.79 -9.01 -1.97
CA ILE A 269 22.38 -9.02 -1.52
C ILE A 269 21.77 -7.61 -1.64
N GLY A 270 22.51 -6.56 -1.27
CA GLY A 270 22.07 -5.17 -1.36
C GLY A 270 21.00 -4.75 -0.35
N ASN A 271 20.70 -3.44 -0.30
CA ASN A 271 19.79 -2.83 0.68
C ASN A 271 18.54 -2.22 0.02
N GLY A 272 18.35 -2.51 -1.27
CA GLY A 272 17.21 -2.06 -2.04
C GLY A 272 17.52 -0.92 -3.01
N THR A 273 16.57 -0.69 -3.92
CA THR A 273 16.69 0.32 -4.96
C THR A 273 15.39 1.12 -5.13
N VAL A 274 15.51 2.29 -5.75
CA VAL A 274 14.40 2.97 -6.42
C VAL A 274 14.70 2.92 -7.92
N TYR A 275 13.77 2.37 -8.71
CA TYR A 275 13.91 2.22 -10.16
C TYR A 275 12.87 3.04 -10.91
N LYS A 276 13.14 3.27 -12.20
CA LYS A 276 12.22 3.89 -13.15
C LYS A 276 12.15 3.11 -14.45
N LEU A 277 10.94 2.80 -14.88
CA LEU A 277 10.66 2.30 -16.22
C LEU A 277 10.17 3.47 -17.09
N THR A 278 10.93 3.81 -18.12
CA THR A 278 10.55 4.87 -19.08
C THR A 278 9.95 4.23 -20.35
N PRO A 279 8.76 4.67 -20.80
CA PRO A 279 8.20 4.21 -22.07
C PRO A 279 9.15 4.43 -23.24
N THR A 280 9.28 3.42 -24.09
CA THR A 280 10.04 3.46 -25.34
C THR A 280 9.13 3.01 -26.50
N ARG A 281 9.63 3.07 -27.74
CA ARG A 281 8.88 2.57 -28.91
C ARG A 281 8.58 1.07 -28.84
N SER A 282 9.39 0.29 -28.13
CA SER A 282 9.31 -1.17 -28.06
C SER A 282 8.87 -1.71 -26.70
N GLY A 283 8.55 -0.85 -25.73
CA GLY A 283 8.17 -1.27 -24.38
C GLY A 283 8.64 -0.26 -23.34
N TYR A 284 9.48 -0.71 -22.41
CA TYR A 284 10.03 0.12 -21.36
C TYR A 284 11.55 -0.09 -21.24
N SER A 285 12.27 0.96 -20.83
CA SER A 285 13.66 0.87 -20.41
C SER A 285 13.75 1.09 -18.91
N GLU A 286 14.44 0.20 -18.22
CA GLU A 286 14.73 0.31 -16.80
C GLU A 286 15.91 1.27 -16.56
N GLN A 287 15.85 1.96 -15.43
CA GLN A 287 16.95 2.73 -14.86
C GLN A 287 16.84 2.73 -13.33
N VAL A 288 17.84 2.17 -12.66
CA VAL A 288 18.00 2.36 -11.22
C VAL A 288 18.36 3.83 -10.97
N ILE A 289 17.45 4.51 -10.27
CA ILE A 289 17.59 5.91 -9.90
C ILE A 289 18.45 6.07 -8.66
N HIS A 290 18.28 5.16 -7.70
CA HIS A 290 18.99 5.17 -6.42
C HIS A 290 19.17 3.75 -5.91
N ALA A 291 20.33 3.47 -5.33
CA ALA A 291 20.61 2.24 -4.61
C ALA A 291 20.98 2.62 -3.18
N PHE A 292 20.35 1.97 -2.21
CA PHE A 292 20.58 2.29 -0.81
C PHE A 292 21.84 1.62 -0.28
N SER A 293 22.62 2.35 0.52
CA SER A 293 23.86 1.84 1.12
C SER A 293 23.63 1.02 2.40
N GLY A 294 22.44 1.13 3.00
CA GLY A 294 22.07 0.45 4.24
C GLY A 294 22.29 1.31 5.50
N SER A 295 23.31 2.15 5.49
CA SER A 295 23.69 3.03 6.60
C SER A 295 23.55 4.51 6.22
N GLY A 296 22.84 5.30 7.01
CA GLY A 296 22.70 6.75 6.79
C GLY A 296 21.62 7.15 5.78
N ASP A 297 21.47 6.43 4.67
CA ASP A 297 20.47 6.72 3.62
C ASP A 297 19.23 5.81 3.69
N GLY A 298 19.36 4.61 4.24
CA GLY A 298 18.25 3.71 4.54
C GLY A 298 18.50 2.29 4.05
N ASN A 299 17.55 1.39 4.34
CA ASN A 299 17.55 -0.02 3.95
C ASN A 299 16.10 -0.51 3.84
N ASP A 300 15.85 -1.45 2.92
CA ASP A 300 14.59 -2.19 2.77
C ASP A 300 13.41 -1.24 2.47
N PRO A 301 13.39 -0.58 1.30
CA PRO A 301 12.28 0.26 0.88
C PRO A 301 11.07 -0.60 0.45
N GLN A 302 10.16 -0.86 1.39
CA GLN A 302 8.95 -1.68 1.16
C GLN A 302 7.72 -0.88 0.68
N ALA A 303 7.82 0.45 0.62
CA ALA A 303 6.73 1.32 0.25
C ALA A 303 6.93 1.96 -1.13
N SER A 304 5.82 2.24 -1.81
CA SER A 304 5.84 2.98 -3.06
C SER A 304 6.34 4.41 -2.84
N VAL A 305 6.97 4.99 -3.85
CA VAL A 305 7.33 6.41 -3.86
C VAL A 305 6.15 7.27 -4.30
N VAL A 306 6.04 8.49 -3.78
CA VAL A 306 5.14 9.51 -4.30
C VAL A 306 5.86 10.36 -5.32
N VAL A 307 5.27 10.51 -6.51
CA VAL A 307 5.77 11.40 -7.56
C VAL A 307 5.16 12.79 -7.37
N GLU A 308 5.96 13.76 -6.94
CA GLU A 308 5.55 15.16 -6.86
C GLU A 308 5.42 15.80 -8.26
N ARG A 309 4.68 16.90 -8.36
CA ARG A 309 4.50 17.65 -9.63
C ARG A 309 5.82 18.13 -10.26
N ASN A 310 6.84 18.37 -9.44
CA ASN A 310 8.18 18.79 -9.91
C ASN A 310 9.06 17.59 -10.34
N GLY A 311 8.56 16.36 -10.25
CA GLY A 311 9.28 15.12 -10.55
C GLY A 311 10.13 14.57 -9.39
N THR A 312 10.10 15.19 -8.21
CA THR A 312 10.73 14.66 -7.00
C THR A 312 9.98 13.41 -6.57
N LEU A 313 10.74 12.36 -6.24
CA LEU A 313 10.21 11.16 -5.64
C LEU A 313 10.38 11.26 -4.13
N VAL A 314 9.34 10.99 -3.36
CA VAL A 314 9.41 10.93 -1.90
C VAL A 314 9.01 9.55 -1.45
N GLY A 315 9.81 8.92 -0.59
CA GLY A 315 9.56 7.57 -0.14
C GLY A 315 10.08 7.32 1.26
N THR A 316 9.96 6.07 1.71
CA THR A 316 10.45 5.63 3.02
C THR A 316 11.31 4.39 2.88
N THR A 317 12.27 4.23 3.81
CA THR A 317 12.98 2.97 4.01
C THR A 317 12.62 2.40 5.38
N LEU A 318 12.38 1.09 5.47
CA LEU A 318 11.96 0.46 6.71
C LEU A 318 13.07 0.54 7.76
N TYR A 319 14.31 0.30 7.36
CA TYR A 319 15.46 0.28 8.26
C TYR A 319 16.53 1.30 7.85
N GLY A 320 17.60 1.36 8.63
CA GLY A 320 18.74 2.24 8.41
C GLY A 320 18.50 3.68 8.85
N GLY A 321 19.30 4.61 8.30
CA GLY A 321 19.33 6.00 8.76
C GLY A 321 20.30 6.21 9.92
N SER A 322 19.89 6.96 10.94
CA SER A 322 20.74 7.27 12.11
C SER A 322 20.91 6.11 13.10
N ILE A 323 19.98 5.15 13.10
CA ILE A 323 20.06 3.91 13.87
C ILE A 323 19.57 2.76 12.98
N GLN A 324 20.02 1.53 13.23
CA GLN A 324 19.74 0.39 12.34
C GLN A 324 18.24 0.10 12.18
N LEU A 325 17.44 0.20 13.26
CA LEU A 325 15.99 -0.01 13.24
C LEU A 325 15.20 1.30 13.16
N GLY A 326 15.80 2.36 12.61
CA GLY A 326 15.16 3.67 12.53
C GLY A 326 14.25 3.77 11.31
N GLY A 327 14.86 3.70 10.14
CA GLY A 327 14.24 4.02 8.86
C GLY A 327 14.32 5.51 8.53
N THR A 328 14.07 5.83 7.26
CA THR A 328 14.18 7.21 6.74
C THR A 328 12.93 7.62 5.97
N VAL A 329 12.71 8.93 5.89
CA VAL A 329 11.94 9.54 4.79
C VAL A 329 12.95 10.20 3.87
N PHE A 330 13.00 9.79 2.61
CA PHE A 330 13.95 10.29 1.62
C PHE A 330 13.23 11.04 0.49
N ALA A 331 13.96 11.92 -0.18
CA ALA A 331 13.55 12.56 -1.41
C ALA A 331 14.62 12.44 -2.50
N LEU A 332 14.22 12.00 -3.70
CA LEU A 332 15.08 11.93 -4.87
C LEU A 332 14.67 13.03 -5.83
N LYS A 333 15.50 14.07 -5.94
CA LYS A 333 15.22 15.25 -6.78
C LYS A 333 15.88 15.10 -8.16
N PRO A 334 15.16 15.31 -9.27
CA PRO A 334 15.76 15.29 -10.60
C PRO A 334 16.92 16.29 -10.76
N ARG A 335 18.03 15.82 -11.32
CA ARG A 335 19.24 16.57 -11.67
C ARG A 335 19.72 16.13 -13.06
N GLY A 336 19.04 16.61 -14.10
CA GLY A 336 19.28 16.15 -15.47
C GLY A 336 18.77 14.71 -15.65
N SER A 337 19.66 13.79 -16.06
CA SER A 337 19.35 12.35 -16.20
C SER A 337 19.56 11.55 -14.90
N LYS A 338 20.06 12.19 -13.85
CA LYS A 338 20.29 11.59 -12.53
C LYS A 338 19.33 12.17 -11.50
N TYR A 339 19.35 11.60 -10.30
CA TYR A 339 18.66 12.15 -9.14
C TYR A 339 19.68 12.43 -8.04
N SER A 340 19.42 13.46 -7.25
CA SER A 340 20.16 13.72 -6.01
C SER A 340 19.27 13.35 -4.83
N GLU A 341 19.79 12.49 -3.97
CA GLU A 341 19.13 12.13 -2.71
C GLU A 341 19.21 13.26 -1.69
N ASN A 342 18.15 13.37 -0.89
CA ASN A 342 18.11 14.14 0.33
C ASN A 342 17.27 13.41 1.37
N ILE A 343 17.87 13.07 2.51
CA ILE A 343 17.14 12.51 3.64
C ILE A 343 16.35 13.62 4.31
N LEU A 344 15.03 13.51 4.29
CA LEU A 344 14.11 14.48 4.89
C LEU A 344 13.97 14.29 6.39
N TYR A 345 14.01 13.03 6.83
CA TYR A 345 13.93 12.67 8.24
C TYR A 345 14.57 11.31 8.53
N ASN A 346 15.24 11.20 9.67
CA ASN A 346 15.73 9.95 10.23
C ASN A 346 14.95 9.64 11.50
N PHE A 347 14.32 8.48 11.53
CA PHE A 347 13.67 8.01 12.75
C PHE A 347 14.72 7.49 13.73
N THR A 348 14.52 7.80 15.00
CA THR A 348 15.44 7.41 16.09
C THR A 348 14.79 6.43 17.06
N GLY A 349 13.61 5.91 16.71
CA GLY A 349 12.80 5.09 17.61
C GLY A 349 12.20 5.90 18.76
N ASN A 350 11.91 5.20 19.86
CA ASN A 350 11.27 5.79 21.05
C ASN A 350 9.95 6.48 20.70
N GLY A 351 9.63 7.57 21.40
CA GLY A 351 8.41 8.36 21.18
C GLY A 351 8.22 8.90 19.76
N GLN A 352 9.25 8.94 18.93
CA GLN A 352 9.18 9.49 17.56
C GLN A 352 8.70 8.47 16.52
N GLY A 353 8.73 7.18 16.84
CA GLY A 353 8.47 6.12 15.87
C GLY A 353 9.74 5.57 15.23
N SER A 354 9.64 4.35 14.70
CA SER A 354 10.64 3.61 13.92
C SER A 354 9.94 2.74 12.88
N GLU A 355 10.64 2.38 11.81
CA GLU A 355 10.14 1.48 10.76
C GLU A 355 8.97 2.09 9.96
N PRO A 356 9.18 3.16 9.17
CA PRO A 356 8.15 3.72 8.31
C PRO A 356 7.86 2.79 7.11
N ALA A 357 6.89 1.89 7.27
CA ALA A 357 6.56 0.83 6.32
C ALA A 357 5.65 1.24 5.15
N ALA A 358 5.08 2.45 5.16
CA ALA A 358 4.04 2.87 4.22
C ALA A 358 4.42 4.11 3.40
N PRO A 359 3.84 4.30 2.20
CA PRO A 359 4.02 5.53 1.43
C PRO A 359 3.59 6.76 2.24
N VAL A 360 4.36 7.84 2.13
CA VAL A 360 3.96 9.12 2.71
C VAL A 360 2.82 9.74 1.89
N LEU A 361 1.87 10.37 2.56
CA LEU A 361 0.87 11.22 1.92
C LEU A 361 1.38 12.65 1.88
N ASP A 362 1.59 13.20 0.69
CA ASP A 362 1.87 14.62 0.50
C ASP A 362 0.57 15.43 0.40
N VAL A 363 0.38 16.38 1.32
CA VAL A 363 -0.65 17.41 1.25
C VAL A 363 0.00 18.79 1.21
N SER A 364 0.21 19.30 0.00
CA SER A 364 0.76 20.65 -0.23
C SER A 364 2.14 20.86 0.40
N GLY A 365 3.01 19.86 0.28
CA GLY A 365 4.37 19.82 0.81
C GLY A 365 4.46 19.33 2.26
N VAL A 366 3.34 19.14 2.97
CA VAL A 366 3.35 18.51 4.30
C VAL A 366 3.18 17.02 4.13
N LEU A 367 4.15 16.24 4.61
CA LEU A 367 4.14 14.79 4.51
C LEU A 367 3.52 14.18 5.76
N TYR A 368 2.69 13.17 5.58
CA TYR A 368 2.09 12.39 6.65
C TYR A 368 2.38 10.92 6.43
N GLY A 369 2.67 10.18 7.49
CA GLY A 369 2.95 8.76 7.38
C GLY A 369 2.73 8.02 8.68
N THR A 370 3.04 6.73 8.65
CA THR A 370 2.96 5.82 9.78
C THR A 370 4.31 5.17 10.03
N THR A 371 4.59 4.85 11.28
CA THR A 371 5.74 4.02 11.71
C THR A 371 5.20 2.74 12.33
N SER A 372 5.77 1.56 12.05
CA SER A 372 5.29 0.29 12.61
C SER A 372 5.71 0.07 14.06
N ASP A 373 6.73 0.79 14.54
CA ASP A 373 7.24 0.73 15.91
C ASP A 373 7.43 2.16 16.51
N GLY A 374 7.67 2.22 17.83
CA GLY A 374 7.83 3.39 18.70
C GLY A 374 6.61 3.81 19.57
N GLY A 375 6.53 5.11 19.90
CA GLY A 375 5.48 5.68 20.75
C GLY A 375 5.86 5.86 22.23
N VAL A 376 5.01 6.55 23.02
CA VAL A 376 5.34 6.99 24.40
C VAL A 376 4.50 6.36 25.53
N ASN A 377 3.62 5.40 25.27
CA ASN A 377 2.70 4.88 26.30
C ASN A 377 2.69 3.35 26.41
N PRO A 378 3.10 2.76 27.57
CA PRO A 378 2.75 1.38 27.92
C PRO A 378 1.22 1.19 27.88
N PRO A 379 0.69 0.02 27.47
CA PRO A 379 1.30 -1.31 27.63
C PRO A 379 2.04 -1.88 26.40
N CYS A 380 2.35 -1.11 25.36
CA CYS A 380 2.72 -1.70 24.07
C CYS A 380 4.21 -1.93 23.77
N GLY A 381 5.14 -1.78 24.72
CA GLY A 381 6.56 -2.09 24.49
C GLY A 381 7.13 -1.47 23.20
N ASN A 382 7.90 -2.24 22.42
CA ASN A 382 8.39 -1.91 21.06
C ASN A 382 7.42 -2.42 19.96
N GLN A 383 6.11 -2.25 20.14
CA GLN A 383 5.12 -2.80 19.19
C GLN A 383 3.99 -1.83 18.84
N CYS A 384 4.18 -0.55 19.18
CA CYS A 384 3.23 0.51 18.90
C CYS A 384 3.74 1.41 17.78
N GLY A 385 2.91 1.74 16.81
CA GLY A 385 3.30 2.69 15.78
C GLY A 385 3.05 4.15 16.15
N THR A 386 3.46 5.05 15.28
CA THR A 386 3.08 6.47 15.33
C THR A 386 2.43 6.91 14.02
N ILE A 387 1.64 7.99 14.08
CA ILE A 387 1.29 8.80 12.91
C ILE A 387 2.10 10.07 13.01
N PHE A 388 2.94 10.32 12.02
CA PHE A 388 3.82 11.47 12.00
C PHE A 388 3.41 12.48 10.93
N GLU A 389 3.89 13.70 11.12
CA GLU A 389 3.82 14.82 10.20
C GLU A 389 5.23 15.38 10.01
N LEU A 390 5.63 15.61 8.76
CA LEU A 390 6.83 16.36 8.39
C LEU A 390 6.38 17.67 7.71
N LYS A 391 6.54 18.79 8.41
CA LYS A 391 6.24 20.12 7.88
C LYS A 391 7.49 20.76 7.27
N PRO A 392 7.42 21.31 6.05
CA PRO A 392 8.53 22.08 5.49
C PRO A 392 8.91 23.25 6.39
N THR A 393 10.22 23.44 6.54
CA THR A 393 10.84 24.59 7.20
C THR A 393 11.83 25.24 6.24
N ARG A 394 12.46 26.35 6.65
CA ARG A 394 13.50 27.00 5.83
C ARG A 394 14.74 26.10 5.60
N SER A 395 15.00 25.14 6.49
CA SER A 395 16.22 24.33 6.50
C SER A 395 15.97 22.83 6.36
N GLY A 396 14.75 22.39 6.03
CA GLY A 396 14.40 20.97 5.96
C GLY A 396 12.98 20.72 6.41
N TYR A 397 12.76 19.72 7.26
CA TYR A 397 11.44 19.36 7.77
C TYR A 397 11.42 19.35 9.30
N ALA A 398 10.34 19.87 9.88
CA ALA A 398 10.04 19.72 11.29
C ALA A 398 9.14 18.50 11.48
N HIS A 399 9.60 17.55 12.29
CA HIS A 399 8.84 16.37 12.65
C HIS A 399 7.89 16.65 13.82
N SER A 400 6.70 16.07 13.75
CA SER A 400 5.72 16.08 14.83
C SER A 400 4.99 14.76 14.84
N VAL A 401 4.86 14.16 16.02
CA VAL A 401 3.98 13.00 16.20
C VAL A 401 2.58 13.52 16.42
N LEU A 402 1.68 13.18 15.50
CA LEU A 402 0.26 13.53 15.59
C LEU A 402 -0.49 12.58 16.51
N TYR A 403 -0.04 11.33 16.54
CA TYR A 403 -0.68 10.28 17.30
C TYR A 403 0.31 9.17 17.65
N HIS A 404 0.31 8.77 18.92
CA HIS A 404 0.95 7.54 19.38
C HIS A 404 -0.14 6.48 19.42
N MET A 405 0.07 5.37 18.72
CA MET A 405 -0.85 4.25 18.81
C MET A 405 -0.77 3.67 20.22
N THR A 406 -1.92 3.32 20.80
CA THR A 406 -2.01 2.74 22.16
C THR A 406 -3.09 1.67 22.20
N GLY A 407 -2.80 0.49 22.76
CA GLY A 407 -3.78 -0.55 23.11
C GLY A 407 -4.00 -1.68 22.09
N PRO A 408 -4.91 -2.63 22.37
CA PRO A 408 -5.12 -3.88 21.60
C PRO A 408 -5.64 -3.70 20.16
N GLY A 409 -5.85 -2.46 19.70
CA GLY A 409 -6.38 -2.13 18.37
C GLY A 409 -5.35 -1.60 17.36
N GLY A 410 -4.06 -1.58 17.69
CA GLY A 410 -3.04 -1.06 16.77
C GLY A 410 -1.62 -1.52 17.09
N TRP A 411 -1.29 -2.73 16.63
CA TRP A 411 0.05 -3.29 16.67
C TRP A 411 0.59 -3.32 15.24
N PHE A 412 1.83 -2.88 14.99
CA PHE A 412 2.49 -2.91 13.68
C PHE A 412 1.68 -2.31 12.51
N PRO A 413 1.33 -1.00 12.52
CA PRO A 413 0.68 -0.39 11.37
C PRO A 413 1.59 -0.41 10.12
N ARG A 414 1.09 -1.02 9.04
CA ARG A 414 1.74 -0.99 7.72
C ARG A 414 0.94 -0.20 6.68
N ALA A 415 -0.27 0.23 7.02
CA ALA A 415 -1.09 1.04 6.13
C ALA A 415 -0.68 2.53 6.17
N GLY A 416 -0.64 3.14 4.99
CA GLY A 416 -0.49 4.59 4.82
C GLY A 416 -1.71 5.39 5.27
N VAL A 417 -1.52 6.71 5.38
CA VAL A 417 -2.56 7.67 5.73
C VAL A 417 -3.36 8.05 4.47
N ILE A 418 -4.69 7.91 4.49
CA ILE A 418 -5.54 8.31 3.35
C ILE A 418 -6.31 9.59 3.61
N LEU A 419 -6.54 10.39 2.57
CA LEU A 419 -7.31 11.63 2.59
C LEU A 419 -8.81 11.36 2.34
N THR A 420 -9.65 11.40 3.36
CA THR A 420 -11.12 11.27 3.18
C THR A 420 -11.77 12.51 2.56
N THR A 421 -11.05 13.56 2.14
CA THR A 421 -11.67 14.66 1.35
C THR A 421 -11.66 14.44 -0.16
N ALA A 422 -11.12 13.32 -0.65
CA ALA A 422 -11.50 12.82 -1.99
C ALA A 422 -13.05 12.70 -2.13
N LEU A 423 -13.74 12.46 -1.01
CA LEU A 423 -15.21 12.50 -0.86
C LEU A 423 -15.85 13.89 -1.10
N CYS A 424 -15.10 14.97 -0.89
CA CYS A 424 -15.63 16.33 -1.01
C CYS A 424 -15.40 16.91 -2.41
N MET A 425 -14.27 16.57 -3.05
CA MET A 425 -13.99 16.98 -4.44
C MET A 425 -14.93 16.30 -5.44
N ALA A 426 -15.24 15.01 -5.29
CA ALA A 426 -16.20 14.31 -6.15
C ALA A 426 -17.61 14.94 -6.09
N ARG A 427 -18.05 15.37 -4.89
CA ARG A 427 -19.32 16.10 -4.69
C ARG A 427 -19.29 17.49 -5.33
N ARG A 428 -18.17 18.22 -5.22
CA ARG A 428 -18.02 19.56 -5.82
C ARG A 428 -17.91 19.51 -7.35
N MET A 429 -17.25 18.49 -7.92
CA MET A 429 -17.20 18.32 -9.37
C MET A 429 -18.57 17.93 -9.94
N ARG A 430 -19.34 17.04 -9.29
CA ARG A 430 -20.72 16.75 -9.70
C ARG A 430 -21.64 17.98 -9.59
N ALA A 431 -21.50 18.79 -8.55
CA ALA A 431 -22.26 20.04 -8.40
C ALA A 431 -21.87 21.09 -9.46
N ALA A 432 -20.58 21.19 -9.81
CA ALA A 432 -20.11 22.11 -10.84
C ALA A 432 -20.56 21.66 -12.25
N VAL A 433 -20.56 20.36 -12.55
CA VAL A 433 -21.05 19.81 -13.82
C VAL A 433 -22.58 19.92 -13.92
N ALA A 434 -23.32 19.67 -12.83
CA ALA A 434 -24.77 19.87 -12.80
C ALA A 434 -25.16 21.35 -12.92
N SER A 435 -24.39 22.27 -12.31
CA SER A 435 -24.58 23.71 -12.45
C SER A 435 -24.24 24.22 -13.85
N ALA A 436 -23.22 23.66 -14.50
CA ALA A 436 -22.88 23.99 -15.88
C ALA A 436 -23.92 23.45 -16.87
N ALA A 437 -24.44 22.24 -16.64
CA ALA A 437 -25.51 21.65 -17.45
C ALA A 437 -26.83 22.42 -17.31
N ALA A 438 -27.22 22.83 -16.09
CA ALA A 438 -28.42 23.64 -15.86
C ALA A 438 -28.32 25.04 -16.48
N SER A 439 -27.15 25.66 -16.45
CA SER A 439 -26.90 26.97 -17.09
C SER A 439 -26.95 26.87 -18.63
N CYS A 440 -26.47 25.77 -19.20
CA CYS A 440 -26.49 25.52 -20.66
C CYS A 440 -27.90 25.16 -21.18
N ILE A 441 -28.74 24.53 -20.36
CA ILE A 441 -30.14 24.25 -20.69
C ILE A 441 -31.00 25.53 -20.58
N SER A 442 -30.73 26.39 -19.59
CA SER A 442 -31.43 27.68 -19.45
C SER A 442 -31.10 28.68 -20.56
N SER A 443 -29.94 28.60 -21.19
CA SER A 443 -29.56 29.50 -22.30
C SER A 443 -30.13 29.07 -23.65
N ARG A 444 -30.43 27.77 -23.85
CA ARG A 444 -31.07 27.25 -25.07
C ARG A 444 -32.59 27.31 -25.09
N LEU A 445 -33.23 27.60 -23.95
CA LEU A 445 -34.69 27.83 -23.86
C LEU A 445 -35.07 29.32 -23.93
N ARG A 446 -34.09 30.22 -24.13
CA ARG A 446 -34.28 31.68 -24.27
C ARG A 446 -33.81 32.25 -25.61
N THR A 447 -33.58 31.38 -26.59
CA THR A 447 -33.37 31.71 -28.01
C THR A 447 -34.37 30.93 -28.81
#